data_AF-A0A1E8FKZ0-F1
#
_entry.id   AF-A0A1E8FKZ0-F1
#
_cell.length_a   1.000
_cell.length_b   1.000
_cell.length_c   1.000
_cell.angle_alpha   90.00
_cell.angle_beta   90.00
_cell.angle_gamma   90.00
#
_symmetry.space_group_name_H-M   'P 1'
#
loop_
_entity.id
_entity.type
_entity.pdbx_description
1 polymer ?
#
loop_
_entity_poly.entity_id
_entity_poly.type
_entity_poly.pdbx_seq_one_letter_code
_entity_poly.pdbx_strand_id
1 'polypeptide(L)' 'MARYPFGKRPDSGQPDRKRPHRNGRGLFLGAVLGAVAGFFLGRNLGNPVFGALIGAVIVSALMYRVNPGPWKRD' A
#
# COMPACT_ATOMS: atom_id res chain seq x y z
N MET A 1 17.74 -37.16 38.84
CA MET A 1 18.03 -36.83 37.43
C MET A 1 16.70 -36.54 36.73
N ALA A 2 16.42 -35.27 36.42
CA ALA A 2 15.19 -34.86 35.76
C ALA A 2 15.34 -34.98 34.23
N ARG A 3 14.46 -35.76 33.58
CA ARG A 3 14.27 -35.74 32.13
C ARG A 3 12.86 -35.23 31.85
N TYR A 4 12.77 -33.96 31.47
CA TYR A 4 11.59 -33.42 30.81
C TYR A 4 11.71 -33.69 29.30
N PRO A 5 10.69 -34.23 28.64
CA PRO A 5 10.68 -34.36 27.20
C PRO A 5 10.66 -32.96 26.57
N PHE A 6 11.51 -32.76 25.56
CA PHE A 6 11.63 -31.53 24.79
C PHE A 6 10.39 -31.36 23.88
N GLY A 7 9.25 -31.09 24.50
CA GLY A 7 7.99 -30.76 23.85
C GLY A 7 7.94 -29.25 23.60
N LYS A 8 7.77 -28.90 22.32
CA LYS A 8 7.35 -27.59 21.78
C LYS A 8 7.08 -26.51 22.83
N ARG A 9 7.92 -25.46 22.82
CA ARG A 9 7.63 -24.22 23.52
C ARG A 9 6.25 -23.72 23.04
N PRO A 10 5.33 -23.33 23.92
CA PRO A 10 4.14 -22.61 23.50
C PRO A 10 4.61 -21.31 22.87
N ASP A 11 4.44 -21.27 21.57
CA ASP A 11 4.47 -20.14 20.66
C ASP A 11 4.03 -18.91 21.46
N SER A 12 5.01 -18.10 21.86
CA SER A 12 4.78 -16.88 22.60
C SER A 12 3.77 -16.07 21.80
N GLY A 13 2.58 -15.89 22.36
CA GLY A 13 1.46 -15.13 21.80
C GLY A 13 1.79 -13.64 21.66
N GLN A 14 2.88 -13.31 20.99
CA GLN A 14 3.03 -12.03 20.34
C GLN A 14 2.04 -12.06 19.17
N PRO A 15 0.98 -11.24 19.19
CA PRO A 15 0.27 -10.98 17.95
C PRO A 15 1.36 -10.47 17.00
N ASP A 16 1.63 -11.23 15.94
CA ASP A 16 2.49 -10.80 14.85
C ASP A 16 2.16 -9.33 14.62
N ARG A 17 3.10 -8.44 14.96
CA ARG A 17 2.94 -7.01 14.69
C ARG A 17 2.68 -6.95 13.20
N LYS A 18 1.40 -6.83 12.81
CA LYS A 18 0.95 -6.89 11.44
C LYS A 18 1.72 -5.79 10.74
N ARG A 19 2.87 -6.15 10.13
CA ARG A 19 3.59 -5.24 9.26
C ARG A 19 2.52 -4.79 8.28
N PRO A 20 2.23 -3.49 8.16
CA PRO A 20 1.27 -3.02 7.18
C PRO A 20 1.72 -3.62 5.86
N HIS A 21 0.97 -4.60 5.35
CA HIS A 21 1.32 -5.27 4.11
C HIS A 21 1.18 -4.18 3.06
N ARG A 22 2.32 -3.66 2.60
CA ARG A 22 2.34 -2.54 1.67
C ARG A 22 2.10 -3.10 0.29
N ASN A 23 0.84 -3.17 -0.09
CA ASN A 23 0.47 -3.55 -1.45
C ASN A 23 0.83 -2.37 -2.35
N GLY A 24 1.94 -2.46 -3.09
CA GLY A 24 2.31 -1.45 -4.09
C GLY A 24 1.24 -1.22 -5.17
N ARG A 25 0.21 -2.08 -5.23
CA ARG A 25 -0.92 -2.00 -6.15
C ARG A 25 -1.80 -0.78 -5.93
N GLY A 26 -2.12 -0.41 -4.68
CA GLY A 26 -2.89 0.82 -4.42
C GLY A 26 -2.11 2.07 -4.82
N LEU A 27 -0.80 2.06 -4.56
CA LEU A 27 0.13 3.11 -4.97
C LEU A 27 0.22 3.20 -6.50
N PHE A 28 0.36 2.07 -7.19
CA PHE A 28 0.45 1.97 -8.64
C PHE A 28 -0.86 2.38 -9.32
N LEU A 29 -1.99 1.82 -8.88
CA LEU A 29 -3.30 2.14 -9.45
C LEU A 29 -3.64 3.62 -9.24
N GLY A 30 -3.37 4.14 -8.04
CA GLY A 30 -3.57 5.55 -7.75
C GLY A 30 -2.64 6.46 -8.56
N ALA A 31 -1.39 6.05 -8.79
CA ALA A 31 -0.47 6.80 -9.64
C ALA A 31 -0.92 6.82 -11.10
N VAL A 32 -1.36 5.69 -11.66
CA VAL A 32 -1.85 5.61 -13.05
C VAL A 32 -3.12 6.43 -13.24
N LEU A 33 -4.12 6.23 -12.36
CA LEU A 33 -5.38 6.98 -12.43
C LEU A 33 -5.15 8.48 -12.23
N GLY A 34 -4.30 8.82 -11.26
CA GLY A 34 -3.90 10.18 -10.98
C GLY A 34 -3.16 10.84 -12.13
N ALA A 35 -2.23 10.12 -12.76
CA ALA A 35 -1.49 10.64 -13.91
C ALA A 35 -2.42 10.92 -15.10
N VAL A 36 -3.36 10.01 -15.39
CA VAL A 36 -4.30 10.17 -16.50
C VAL A 36 -5.24 11.36 -16.23
N ALA A 37 -5.90 11.41 -15.07
CA ALA A 37 -6.78 12.52 -14.72
C ALA A 37 -6.02 13.85 -14.65
N GLY A 38 -4.85 13.84 -14.01
CA GLY A 38 -3.96 14.98 -13.88
C GLY A 38 -3.44 15.49 -15.21
N PHE A 39 -3.13 14.61 -16.16
CA PHE A 39 -2.71 15.00 -17.52
C PHE A 39 -3.79 15.82 -18.20
N PHE A 40 -5.04 15.38 -18.15
CA PHE A 40 -6.16 16.12 -18.76
C PHE A 40 -6.43 17.44 -18.06
N LEU A 41 -6.35 17.50 -16.72
CA LEU A 41 -6.46 18.78 -16.00
C LEU A 41 -5.29 19.72 -16.35
N GLY A 42 -4.06 19.20 -16.33
CA GLY A 42 -2.85 19.97 -16.67
C GLY A 42 -2.84 20.45 -18.12
N ARG A 43 -3.41 19.66 -19.05
CA ARG A 43 -3.59 20.05 -20.46
C ARG A 43 -4.42 21.33 -20.58
N ASN A 44 -5.49 21.45 -19.78
CA ASN A 44 -6.32 22.65 -19.74
C ASN A 44 -5.63 23.83 -19.07
N LEU A 45 -4.73 23.57 -18.12
CA LEU A 45 -3.95 24.58 -17.40
C LEU A 45 -2.64 24.97 -18.12
N GLY A 46 -2.39 24.46 -19.33
CA GLY A 46 -1.22 24.79 -20.15
C GLY A 46 0.05 23.96 -19.86
N ASN A 47 0.03 23.05 -18.87
CA ASN A 47 1.14 22.16 -18.58
C ASN A 47 0.66 20.73 -18.25
N PRO A 48 0.52 19.85 -19.25
CA PRO A 48 0.00 18.50 -19.07
C PRO A 48 0.94 17.60 -18.25
N VAL A 49 2.26 17.80 -18.37
CA VAL A 49 3.26 17.01 -17.62
C VAL A 49 3.14 17.32 -16.13
N PHE A 50 3.05 18.59 -15.78
CA PHE A 50 2.90 19.02 -14.39
C PHE A 50 1.60 18.50 -13.77
N GLY A 51 0.48 18.58 -14.52
CA GLY A 51 -0.79 18.03 -14.07
C GLY A 51 -0.73 16.52 -13.84
N ALA A 52 -0.09 15.76 -14.74
CA ALA A 52 0.07 14.32 -14.58
C ALA A 52 0.89 13.97 -13.33
N LEU A 53 1.99 14.67 -13.07
CA LEU A 53 2.83 14.45 -11.89
C LEU A 53 2.06 14.71 -10.59
N ILE A 54 1.38 15.85 -10.50
CA ILE A 54 0.59 16.20 -9.29
C ILE A 54 -0.56 15.23 -9.11
N GLY A 55 -1.31 14.94 -10.16
CA GLY A 55 -2.41 13.98 -10.11
C GLY A 55 -1.95 12.61 -9.65
N ALA A 56 -0.84 12.11 -10.20
CA ALA A 56 -0.25 10.83 -9.80
C ALA A 56 0.09 10.80 -8.31
N VAL A 57 0.74 11.84 -7.78
CA VAL A 57 1.13 11.90 -6.36
C VAL A 57 -0.09 11.96 -5.44
N ILE A 58 -1.05 12.85 -5.73
CA ILE A 58 -2.23 13.06 -4.87
C ILE A 58 -3.11 11.81 -4.83
N VAL A 59 -3.43 11.24 -6.00
CA VAL A 59 -4.33 10.09 -6.09
C VAL A 59 -3.65 8.83 -5.58
N SER A 60 -2.35 8.66 -5.82
CA SER A 60 -1.57 7.57 -5.23
C SER A 60 -1.54 7.63 -3.70
N ALA A 61 -1.30 8.80 -3.13
CA ALA A 61 -1.31 9.00 -1.68
C ALA A 61 -2.71 8.75 -1.08
N LEU A 62 -3.78 9.20 -1.76
CA LEU A 62 -5.15 8.93 -1.36
C LEU A 62 -5.48 7.44 -1.42
N MET A 63 -5.17 6.74 -2.50
CA MET A 63 -5.39 5.30 -2.62
C MET A 63 -4.58 4.52 -1.58
N TYR A 64 -3.34 4.93 -1.31
CA TYR A 64 -2.52 4.34 -0.26
C TYR A 64 -3.15 4.52 1.13
N ARG A 65 -3.84 5.63 1.37
CA ARG A 65 -4.51 5.93 2.65
C ARG A 65 -5.89 5.30 2.78
N VAL A 66 -6.67 5.27 1.69
CA VAL A 66 -8.04 4.73 1.65
C VAL A 66 -8.03 3.20 1.60
N ASN A 67 -7.02 2.61 0.97
CA ASN A 67 -6.88 1.16 0.89
C ASN A 67 -5.47 0.69 1.32
N PRO A 68 -5.17 0.68 2.63
CA PRO A 68 -4.01 -0.04 3.16
C PRO A 68 -4.23 -1.58 3.14
N GLY A 69 -5.18 -2.07 2.35
CA GLY A 69 -5.88 -3.33 2.57
C GLY A 69 -5.02 -4.58 2.32
N PRO A 70 -4.99 -5.54 3.25
CA PRO A 70 -4.34 -6.83 3.07
C PRO A 70 -5.08 -7.64 2.00
N TRP A 71 -4.33 -8.26 1.09
CA TRP A 71 -4.91 -9.33 0.31
C TRP A 71 -5.09 -10.52 1.25
N LYS A 72 -6.29 -11.12 1.26
CA LYS A 72 -6.49 -12.43 1.87
C LYS A 72 -5.34 -13.34 1.45
N ARG A 73 -4.67 -13.89 2.47
CA ARG A 73 -3.89 -15.10 2.31
C ARG A 73 -4.93 -16.20 2.23
N ASP A 74 -5.15 -16.69 1.02
CA ASP A 74 -5.71 -18.02 0.83
C ASP A 74 -4.59 -19.05 1.07
#